data_AF-A0A433ERC0-F1
#
_entry.id   AF-A0A433ERC0-F1
#
_cell.length_a   1.000
_cell.length_b   1.000
_cell.length_c   1.000
_cell.angle_alpha   90.00
_cell.angle_beta   90.00
_cell.angle_gamma   90.00
#
_symmetry.space_group_name_H-M   'P 1'
#
loop_
_entity.id
_entity.type
_entity.pdbx_description
1 polymer ?
#
loop_
_entity_poly.entity_id
_entity_poly.type
_entity_poly.pdbx_seq_one_letter_code
_entity_poly.pdbx_strand_id
1 'polypeptide(L)'
;MPAKKIITNLYLGDRHSIPTNANLVISCAAEIYREQIQKHNIKNDNQEFIWTDDQHIYFNFKDYPTLQELDVNVVIQALKVIENNIKTKKIYVHCIWGVNRSASIVFMYLVAKGYINDDDFDSALEQFERIYPYINPNPGWFDFLINEFPYTHLISN
;
A
#
# COMPACT_ATOMS: atom_id res chain seq x y z
N MET A 1 6.01 13.01 -2.85
CA MET A 1 7.13 12.18 -3.35
C MET A 1 6.91 11.78 -4.81
N PRO A 2 7.91 11.97 -5.68
CA PRO A 2 7.81 11.60 -7.08
C PRO A 2 7.59 10.09 -7.24
N ALA A 3 7.00 9.69 -8.36
CA ALA A 3 6.85 8.28 -8.69
C ALA A 3 8.23 7.63 -8.87
N LYS A 4 8.47 6.58 -8.10
CA LYS A 4 9.68 5.77 -8.17
C LYS A 4 9.34 4.36 -8.60
N LYS A 5 10.12 3.81 -9.54
CA LYS A 5 10.08 2.38 -9.86
C LYS A 5 10.72 1.62 -8.70
N ILE A 6 9.98 0.70 -8.10
CA ILE A 6 10.44 -0.11 -6.97
C ILE A 6 11.02 -1.42 -7.50
N ILE A 7 10.22 -2.17 -8.24
CA ILE A 7 10.62 -3.35 -9.00
C ILE A 7 9.94 -3.33 -10.37
N THR A 8 10.13 -4.36 -11.19
CA THR A 8 9.38 -4.50 -12.44
C THR A 8 7.88 -4.43 -12.16
N ASN A 9 7.18 -3.59 -12.92
CA ASN A 9 5.74 -3.36 -12.84
C ASN A 9 5.19 -2.79 -11.52
N LEU A 10 6.01 -2.47 -10.51
CA LEU A 10 5.56 -1.86 -9.27
C LEU A 10 6.23 -0.50 -9.05
N TYR A 11 5.40 0.53 -8.89
CA TYR A 11 5.80 1.91 -8.69
C TYR A 11 5.14 2.46 -7.43
N LEU A 12 5.81 3.38 -6.76
CA LEU A 12 5.37 4.00 -5.51
C LEU A 12 5.59 5.52 -5.56
N GLY A 13 4.67 6.31 -5.02
CA GLY A 13 4.85 7.75 -4.85
C GLY A 13 3.67 8.43 -4.16
N ASP A 14 3.51 9.73 -4.39
CA ASP A 14 2.37 10.52 -3.90
C ASP A 14 1.16 10.54 -4.84
N ARG A 15 0.07 11.17 -4.40
CA ARG A 15 -1.16 11.30 -5.18
C ARG A 15 -1.04 12.13 -6.46
N HIS A 16 0.00 12.95 -6.59
CA HIS A 16 0.18 13.89 -7.71
C HIS A 16 1.13 13.35 -8.78
N SER A 17 1.84 12.27 -8.48
CA SER A 17 2.88 11.72 -9.35
C SER A 17 2.45 10.48 -10.12
N ILE A 18 1.14 10.20 -10.22
CA ILE A 18 0.60 9.03 -10.90
C ILE A 18 1.10 8.99 -12.36
N PRO A 19 1.84 7.95 -12.79
CA PRO A 19 2.30 7.83 -14.17
C PRO A 19 1.12 7.68 -15.14
N THR A 20 1.13 8.44 -16.24
CA THR A 20 0.05 8.41 -17.26
C THR A 20 -0.15 7.04 -17.92
N ASN A 21 0.85 6.17 -17.87
CA ASN A 21 0.81 4.81 -18.40
C ASN A 21 0.65 3.73 -17.33
N ALA A 22 0.23 4.08 -16.10
CA ALA A 22 -0.15 3.08 -15.11
C ALA A 22 -1.40 2.32 -15.59
N ASN A 23 -1.36 0.99 -15.51
CA ASN A 23 -2.53 0.15 -15.86
C ASN A 23 -3.46 -0.05 -14.66
N LEU A 24 -2.92 0.05 -13.44
CA LEU A 24 -3.65 -0.08 -12.19
C LEU A 24 -3.08 0.92 -11.19
N VAL A 25 -3.96 1.65 -10.50
CA VAL A 25 -3.58 2.61 -9.46
C VAL A 25 -4.20 2.16 -8.14
N ILE A 26 -3.38 2.03 -7.10
CA ILE A 26 -3.80 1.62 -5.76
C ILE A 26 -3.63 2.81 -4.82
N SER A 27 -4.74 3.38 -4.37
CA SER A 27 -4.76 4.47 -3.39
C SER A 27 -4.93 3.91 -2.00
N CYS A 28 -3.88 4.05 -1.18
CA CYS A 28 -3.85 3.65 0.21
C CYS A 28 -4.16 4.83 1.14
N ALA A 29 -5.26 5.55 0.92
CA ALA A 29 -5.56 6.77 1.67
C ALA A 29 -7.06 6.95 1.91
N ALA A 30 -7.47 6.96 3.19
CA ALA A 30 -8.84 7.19 3.63
C ALA A 30 -9.43 8.53 3.14
N GLU A 31 -8.61 9.56 3.02
CA GLU A 31 -9.01 10.88 2.52
C GLU A 31 -9.43 10.78 1.05
N ILE A 32 -8.61 10.13 0.22
CA ILE A 32 -8.90 9.94 -1.21
C ILE A 32 -10.09 9.00 -1.39
N TYR A 33 -10.16 7.93 -0.60
CA TYR A 33 -11.32 7.04 -0.57
C TYR A 33 -12.61 7.83 -0.31
N ARG A 34 -12.65 8.66 0.73
CA ARG A 34 -13.82 9.49 1.07
C ARG A 34 -14.15 10.51 -0.04
N GLU A 35 -13.13 11.14 -0.63
CA GLU A 35 -13.30 12.05 -1.77
C GLU A 35 -14.01 11.34 -2.94
N GLN A 36 -13.62 10.10 -3.27
CA GLN A 36 -14.23 9.35 -4.37
C GLN A 36 -15.64 8.86 -4.05
N ILE A 37 -15.88 8.35 -2.84
CA ILE A 37 -17.23 7.95 -2.40
C ILE A 37 -18.20 9.12 -2.51
N GLN A 38 -17.80 10.30 -2.06
CA GLN A 38 -18.62 11.52 -2.17
C GLN A 38 -18.82 11.93 -3.63
N LYS A 39 -17.73 12.00 -4.42
CA LYS A 39 -17.78 12.40 -5.83
C LYS A 39 -18.69 11.50 -6.67
N HIS A 40 -18.72 10.20 -6.37
CA HIS A 40 -19.49 9.21 -7.11
C HIS A 40 -20.86 8.89 -6.47
N ASN A 41 -21.25 9.59 -5.39
CA ASN A 41 -22.50 9.37 -4.65
C ASN A 41 -22.71 7.88 -4.25
N ILE A 42 -21.64 7.20 -3.89
CA ILE A 42 -21.70 5.80 -3.47
C ILE A 42 -22.36 5.74 -2.08
N LYS A 43 -23.38 4.89 -1.93
CA LYS A 43 -24.03 4.68 -0.63
C LYS A 43 -23.07 3.90 0.25
N ASN A 44 -22.52 4.56 1.25
CA ASN A 44 -21.68 3.91 2.25
C ASN A 44 -22.59 3.11 3.19
N ASP A 45 -22.73 1.81 2.94
CA ASP A 45 -23.54 0.88 3.74
C ASP A 45 -22.80 0.33 4.97
N ASN A 46 -21.83 1.10 5.47
CA ASN A 46 -21.06 0.92 6.70
C ASN A 46 -19.98 -0.19 6.69
N GLN A 47 -19.68 -0.84 5.55
CA GLN A 47 -18.68 -1.94 5.54
C GLN A 47 -17.70 -1.95 4.36
N GLU A 48 -17.83 -1.08 3.37
CA GLU A 48 -16.89 -1.10 2.24
C GLU A 48 -15.60 -0.34 2.56
N PHE A 49 -14.56 -1.04 3.03
CA PHE A 49 -13.21 -0.47 3.19
C PHE A 49 -12.47 -0.26 1.86
N ILE A 50 -13.13 -0.57 0.74
CA ILE A 50 -12.57 -0.59 -0.61
C ILE A 50 -13.61 -0.05 -1.58
N TRP A 51 -13.17 0.80 -2.51
CA TRP A 51 -13.96 1.19 -3.68
C TRP A 51 -13.10 1.03 -4.94
N THR A 52 -13.72 0.70 -6.07
CA THR A 52 -13.01 0.47 -7.33
C THR A 52 -13.67 1.18 -8.49
N ASP A 53 -12.86 1.75 -9.38
CA ASP A 53 -13.25 2.16 -10.73
C ASP A 53 -12.43 1.39 -11.79
N ASP A 54 -12.54 1.79 -13.05
CA ASP A 54 -11.90 1.12 -14.19
C ASP A 54 -10.38 0.98 -14.07
N GLN A 55 -9.71 1.94 -13.41
CA GLN A 55 -8.25 2.00 -13.29
C GLN A 55 -7.76 1.96 -11.84
N HIS A 56 -8.62 2.31 -10.88
CA HIS A 56 -8.22 2.56 -9.50
C HIS A 56 -8.87 1.60 -8.50
N ILE A 57 -8.11 1.29 -7.45
CA ILE A 57 -8.60 0.66 -6.22
C ILE A 57 -8.27 1.58 -5.06
N TYR A 58 -9.28 1.98 -4.31
CA TYR A 58 -9.19 2.92 -3.19
C TYR A 58 -9.42 2.17 -1.89
N PHE A 59 -8.39 2.07 -1.08
CA PHE A 59 -8.44 1.51 0.27
C PHE A 59 -8.62 2.62 1.31
N ASN A 60 -9.52 2.38 2.26
CA ASN A 60 -9.82 3.30 3.36
C ASN A 60 -8.79 3.20 4.51
N PHE A 61 -7.50 3.38 4.20
CA PHE A 61 -6.43 3.35 5.19
C PHE A 61 -6.27 4.69 5.91
N LYS A 62 -6.55 4.70 7.22
CA LYS A 62 -6.26 5.84 8.10
C LYS A 62 -4.76 6.10 8.14
N ASP A 63 -4.38 7.38 8.19
CA ASP A 63 -2.96 7.73 8.27
C ASP A 63 -2.39 7.29 9.60
N TYR A 64 -2.97 7.68 10.74
CA TYR A 64 -2.57 7.35 12.12
C TYR A 64 -3.55 6.37 12.80
N PRO A 65 -3.61 5.09 12.39
CA PRO A 65 -4.39 4.10 13.12
C PRO A 65 -3.68 3.76 14.44
N THR A 66 -4.40 3.24 15.44
CA THR A 66 -3.78 2.31 16.39
C THR A 66 -3.71 0.92 15.76
N LEU A 67 -2.91 0.00 16.31
CA LEU A 67 -2.87 -1.38 15.83
C LEU A 67 -4.27 -2.02 15.79
N GLN A 68 -5.11 -1.75 16.79
CA GLN A 68 -6.48 -2.26 16.87
C GLN A 68 -7.43 -1.64 15.83
N GLU A 69 -7.09 -0.48 15.27
CA GLU A 69 -7.88 0.16 14.22
C GLU A 69 -7.50 -0.29 12.81
N LEU A 70 -6.35 -0.97 12.64
CA LEU A 70 -5.93 -1.47 11.35
C LEU A 70 -6.63 -2.80 11.04
N ASP A 71 -7.51 -2.81 10.05
CA ASP A 71 -8.11 -4.05 9.58
C ASP A 71 -7.11 -4.84 8.73
N VAL A 72 -6.56 -5.90 9.32
CA VAL A 72 -5.62 -6.81 8.66
C VAL A 72 -6.18 -7.40 7.36
N ASN A 73 -7.51 -7.63 7.26
CA ASN A 73 -8.11 -8.17 6.05
C ASN A 73 -8.02 -7.17 4.89
N VAL A 74 -8.08 -5.87 5.18
CA VAL A 74 -7.95 -4.81 4.17
C VAL A 74 -6.50 -4.71 3.70
N VAL A 75 -5.52 -4.89 4.61
CA VAL A 75 -4.10 -5.01 4.25
C VAL A 75 -3.84 -6.21 3.37
N ILE A 76 -4.34 -7.39 3.75
CA ILE A 76 -4.25 -8.64 2.96
C ILE A 76 -4.81 -8.41 1.56
N GLN A 77 -5.97 -7.75 1.44
CA GLN A 77 -6.56 -7.44 0.14
C GLN A 77 -5.67 -6.53 -0.71
N ALA A 78 -5.06 -5.50 -0.13
CA ALA A 78 -4.12 -4.63 -0.85
C ALA A 78 -2.89 -5.41 -1.36
N LEU A 79 -2.33 -6.30 -0.54
CA LEU A 79 -1.21 -7.16 -0.94
C LEU A 79 -1.60 -8.14 -2.05
N LYS A 80 -2.78 -8.78 -1.94
CA LYS A 80 -3.30 -9.70 -2.96
C LYS A 80 -3.60 -9.01 -4.28
N VAL A 81 -4.08 -7.75 -4.25
CA VAL A 81 -4.25 -6.95 -5.47
C VAL A 81 -2.93 -6.76 -6.20
N ILE A 82 -1.85 -6.44 -5.47
CA ILE A 82 -0.51 -6.31 -6.07
C ILE A 82 -0.10 -7.66 -6.68
N GLU A 83 -0.12 -8.73 -5.90
CA GLU A 83 0.31 -10.07 -6.32
C GLU A 83 -0.42 -10.55 -7.59
N ASN A 84 -1.74 -10.38 -7.63
CA ASN A 84 -2.57 -10.89 -8.73
C ASN A 84 -2.38 -10.11 -10.04
N ASN A 85 -1.85 -8.89 -10.00
CA ASN A 85 -1.77 -8.00 -11.16
C ASN A 85 -0.33 -7.70 -11.61
N ILE A 86 0.68 -7.85 -10.74
CA ILE A 86 2.05 -7.38 -10.99
C ILE A 86 2.72 -8.03 -12.22
N LYS A 87 2.31 -9.24 -12.60
CA LYS A 87 2.86 -9.94 -13.77
C LYS A 87 2.47 -9.30 -15.10
N THR A 88 1.32 -8.63 -15.18
CA THR A 88 0.74 -8.16 -16.45
C THR A 88 0.44 -6.66 -16.48
N LYS A 89 0.33 -6.01 -15.31
CA LYS A 89 -0.04 -4.59 -15.21
C LYS A 89 1.09 -3.78 -14.60
N LYS A 90 1.32 -2.59 -15.14
CA LYS A 90 2.08 -1.52 -14.46
C LYS A 90 1.23 -0.95 -13.31
N ILE A 91 1.59 -1.29 -12.08
CA ILE A 91 0.90 -0.88 -10.86
C ILE A 91 1.57 0.37 -10.28
N TYR A 92 0.77 1.37 -9.91
CA TYR A 92 1.20 2.52 -9.13
C TYR A 92 0.49 2.53 -7.77
N VAL A 93 1.24 2.42 -6.68
CA VAL A 93 0.72 2.49 -5.31
C VAL A 93 1.02 3.86 -4.73
N HIS A 94 0.04 4.52 -4.10
CA HIS A 94 0.27 5.81 -3.47
C HIS A 94 -0.63 6.03 -2.26
N CYS A 95 -0.25 6.97 -1.40
CA CYS A 95 -1.15 7.59 -0.44
C CYS A 95 -1.17 9.10 -0.72
N ILE A 96 -1.39 9.94 0.29
CA ILE A 96 -1.33 11.40 0.11
C ILE A 96 0.10 11.83 -0.25
N TRP A 97 1.07 11.48 0.58
CA TRP A 97 2.46 11.92 0.46
C TRP A 97 3.41 10.86 -0.08
N GLY A 98 2.99 9.59 -0.08
CA GLY A 98 3.82 8.46 -0.47
C GLY A 98 4.85 8.07 0.59
N VAL A 99 4.64 8.38 1.87
CA VAL A 99 5.66 8.19 2.94
C VAL A 99 5.28 7.12 3.97
N ASN A 100 3.99 7.04 4.32
CA ASN A 100 3.48 6.18 5.39
C ASN A 100 2.73 4.98 4.76
N ARG A 101 1.40 5.00 4.76
CA ARG A 101 0.50 3.94 4.26
C ARG A 101 0.97 3.18 3.01
N SER A 102 1.15 3.86 1.88
CA SER A 102 1.52 3.17 0.63
C SER A 102 2.94 2.61 0.64
N ALA A 103 3.87 3.29 1.33
CA ALA A 103 5.23 2.78 1.50
C ALA A 103 5.21 1.52 2.37
N SER A 104 4.43 1.51 3.45
CA SER A 104 4.22 0.33 4.30
C SER A 104 3.64 -0.86 3.53
N ILE A 105 2.60 -0.65 2.70
CA ILE A 105 2.03 -1.72 1.86
C ILE A 105 3.08 -2.30 0.89
N VAL A 106 3.84 -1.43 0.21
CA VAL A 106 4.87 -1.88 -0.74
C VAL A 106 6.03 -2.59 -0.03
N PHE A 107 6.46 -2.08 1.12
CA PHE A 107 7.48 -2.71 1.95
C PHE A 107 7.07 -4.12 2.34
N MET A 108 5.87 -4.31 2.91
CA MET A 108 5.34 -5.63 3.26
C MET A 108 5.32 -6.58 2.06
N TYR A 109 4.88 -6.09 0.90
CA TYR A 109 4.87 -6.90 -0.31
C TYR A 109 6.27 -7.36 -0.73
N LEU A 110 7.28 -6.49 -0.68
CA LEU A 110 8.64 -6.85 -1.07
C LEU A 110 9.25 -7.90 -0.12
N VAL A 111 9.08 -7.74 1.19
CA VAL A 111 9.55 -8.73 2.18
C VAL A 111 8.84 -10.06 1.96
N ALA A 112 7.51 -10.06 1.94
CA ALA A 112 6.71 -11.30 1.82
C ALA A 112 6.99 -12.10 0.54
N LYS A 113 7.47 -11.44 -0.52
CA LYS A 113 7.81 -12.08 -1.80
C LYS A 113 9.30 -12.34 -1.99
N GLY A 114 10.13 -12.06 -0.98
CA GLY A 114 11.57 -12.28 -1.01
C GLY A 114 12.33 -11.37 -1.97
N TYR A 115 11.81 -10.17 -2.27
CA TYR A 115 12.53 -9.15 -3.04
C TYR A 115 13.57 -8.38 -2.21
N ILE A 116 13.38 -8.35 -0.89
CA ILE A 116 14.33 -7.89 0.12
C ILE A 116 14.40 -8.97 1.20
N ASN A 117 15.47 -8.99 2.00
CA ASN A 117 15.64 -10.03 3.01
C ASN A 117 14.55 -9.99 4.09
N ASP A 118 14.35 -11.12 4.74
CA ASP A 118 13.38 -11.33 5.82
C ASP A 118 14.02 -11.86 7.10
N ASP A 119 15.35 -11.76 7.23
CA ASP A 119 16.11 -12.23 8.40
C ASP A 119 15.73 -11.47 9.68
N ASP A 120 15.63 -10.14 9.57
CA ASP A 120 15.20 -9.24 10.63
C ASP A 120 14.60 -7.95 10.05
N PHE A 121 13.77 -7.29 10.86
CA PHE A 121 13.01 -6.11 10.45
C PHE A 121 13.90 -4.93 10.06
N ASP A 122 14.95 -4.65 10.85
CA ASP A 122 15.80 -3.48 10.67
C ASP A 122 16.61 -3.60 9.37
N SER A 123 17.17 -4.78 9.10
CA SER A 123 17.86 -5.09 7.84
C SER A 123 16.93 -4.96 6.63
N ALA A 124 15.69 -5.46 6.74
CA ALA A 124 14.71 -5.35 5.66
C ALA A 124 14.34 -3.88 5.40
N LEU A 125 14.11 -3.11 6.45
CA LEU A 125 13.80 -1.68 6.35
C LEU A 125 14.97 -0.90 5.74
N GLU A 126 16.21 -1.17 6.15
CA GLU A 126 17.41 -0.53 5.58
C GLU A 126 17.52 -0.83 4.07
N GLN A 127 17.28 -2.08 3.64
CA GLN A 127 17.25 -2.42 2.23
C GLN A 127 16.14 -1.68 1.49
N PHE A 128 14.96 -1.57 2.08
CA PHE A 128 13.86 -0.83 1.50
C PHE A 128 14.16 0.66 1.37
N GLU A 129 14.79 1.28 2.37
CA GLU A 129 15.18 2.70 2.34
C GLU A 129 16.17 3.01 1.22
N ARG A 130 17.09 2.08 0.90
CA ARG A 130 17.98 2.21 -0.27
C ARG A 130 17.18 2.24 -1.57
N ILE A 131 16.07 1.50 -1.65
CA ILE A 131 15.15 1.49 -2.80
C ILE A 131 14.20 2.69 -2.78
N TYR A 132 13.71 3.12 -1.62
CA TYR A 132 12.72 4.18 -1.44
C TYR A 132 12.96 4.93 -0.12
N PRO A 133 13.80 5.98 -0.10
CA PRO A 133 14.30 6.62 1.13
C PRO A 133 13.27 7.52 1.83
N TYR A 134 12.02 7.54 1.35
CA TYR A 134 10.97 8.40 1.89
C TYR A 134 10.00 7.65 2.81
N ILE A 135 10.22 6.36 3.05
CA ILE A 135 9.43 5.61 4.03
C ILE A 135 9.60 6.27 5.40
N ASN A 136 8.48 6.60 6.01
CA ASN A 136 8.43 7.16 7.36
C ASN A 136 7.05 6.81 7.94
N PRO A 137 6.85 5.54 8.35
CA PRO A 137 5.60 5.10 8.90
C PRO A 137 5.37 5.81 10.22
N ASN A 138 4.12 6.17 10.51
CA ASN A 138 3.80 6.68 11.83
C ASN A 138 3.63 5.53 12.83
N PRO A 139 3.48 5.82 14.14
CA PRO A 139 3.56 4.79 15.17
C PRO A 139 2.65 3.57 14.94
N GLY A 140 1.38 3.75 14.57
CA GLY A 140 0.49 2.60 14.37
C GLY A 140 0.83 1.74 13.17
N TRP A 141 1.26 2.34 12.05
CA TRP A 141 1.75 1.57 10.92
C TRP A 141 3.08 0.89 11.24
N PHE A 142 3.97 1.58 11.97
CA PHE A 142 5.24 1.02 12.39
C PHE A 142 5.06 -0.18 13.34
N ASP A 143 4.16 -0.06 14.32
CA ASP A 143 3.80 -1.16 15.23
C ASP A 143 3.26 -2.36 14.45
N PHE A 144 2.37 -2.13 13.48
CA PHE A 144 1.87 -3.23 12.63
C PHE A 144 3.00 -3.87 11.81
N LEU A 145 3.86 -3.06 11.20
CA LEU A 145 5.00 -3.53 10.43
C LEU A 145 5.93 -4.41 11.27
N ILE A 146 6.21 -4.05 12.52
CA ILE A 146 7.04 -4.88 13.40
C ILE A 146 6.32 -6.16 13.81
N ASN A 147 5.05 -6.06 14.23
CA ASN A 147 4.31 -7.19 14.81
C ASN A 147 3.97 -8.27 13.78
N GLU A 148 3.82 -7.92 12.50
CA GLU A 148 3.43 -8.85 11.44
C GLU A 148 4.61 -9.32 10.57
N PHE A 149 5.84 -8.90 10.86
CA PHE A 149 7.01 -9.33 10.08
C PHE A 149 7.21 -10.86 10.20
N PRO A 150 7.51 -11.63 9.11
CA PRO A 150 7.89 -11.19 7.75
C PRO A 150 6.74 -11.15 6.72
N TYR A 151 5.49 -11.05 7.16
CA TYR A 151 4.27 -10.87 6.33
C TYR A 151 3.92 -11.98 5.33
N THR A 152 4.69 -13.07 5.24
CA THR A 152 4.40 -14.19 4.33
C THR A 152 3.03 -14.82 4.59
N HIS A 153 2.58 -14.85 5.85
CA HIS A 153 1.24 -15.31 6.23
C HIS A 153 0.11 -14.39 5.74
N LEU A 154 0.40 -13.12 5.43
CA LEU A 154 -0.59 -12.18 4.90
C LEU A 154 -0.85 -12.37 3.39
N ILE A 155 0.07 -13.00 2.67
CA ILE A 155 -0.03 -13.23 1.21
C ILE A 155 -0.31 -14.71 0.88
N SER A 156 -0.07 -15.61 1.82
CA SER A 156 -0.37 -17.03 1.67
C SER A 156 -1.87 -17.29 1.49
N ASN A 157 -2.21 -18.32 0.71
CA ASN A 157 -3.59 -18.75 0.48
C ASN A 157 -4.16 -19.50 1.68
#